data_AF-A0ABD3EXN3-F1
#
_entry.id   AF-A0ABD3EXN3-F1
#
_cell.length_a   1.000
_cell.length_b   1.000
_cell.length_c   1.000
_cell.angle_alpha   90.00
_cell.angle_beta   90.00
_cell.angle_gamma   90.00
#
_symmetry.space_group_name_H-M   'P 1'
#
loop_
_entity.id
_entity.type
_entity.pdbx_description
1 polymer ?
#
loop_
_entity_poly.entity_id
_entity_poly.type
_entity_poly.pdbx_seq_one_letter_code
_entity_poly.pdbx_strand_id
1 'polypeptide(L)'
;MVAVQASAASNATSESGLNGWYPCSEYTFSDEGSSAGAVAECAVYSAPLCYPGICEAPANTDSKVDVFVKRMVPTAGNPKTASNVWLLMGGPGFASTGMESLMTGLHSKLKGAVNVYTMDHRGTGRSTRFDCVAAQFQPVLKIYRKNTETCSVTTAATDLATFIAKHTDGAKTLVYGASYGTMFAVRLMQLAPPDVAGYILEGISYTPGAPADKFYYSSNWDVHFGKVADAFMDLCESDRECKARFRPKSLSDTLQGLIEQLDNKPNSTCAELVYRTGNPSDSPPSFALRSVLGDALMDPDLRTLIPPVVYRLQRCSPEDVDVLTHFFTSVNADSQTESQDSALQSTLLNYLTVYSEMMEKPQGGVYLTAPQYCAFSKEKSAICDELNVGTYDANPIAYKRDQYWNKTATIPSKGSVLMLSGKLDPQIPNKYAKALLDALHGEEKELVSFKYASHNGDAWSNECGMKLIVSYVRNGGDLKAMDRSCLDESPAFNLTTPEYFTSTFLGTDDVYDGVYNSSLAPSS
;
A
#
# COMPACT_ATOMS: atom_id res chain seq x y z
N MET A 1 17.89 -41.31 -2.71
CA MET A 1 16.98 -41.43 -3.88
C MET A 1 15.59 -41.67 -3.35
N VAL A 2 14.79 -40.61 -3.24
CA VAL A 2 13.36 -40.70 -2.91
C VAL A 2 12.65 -40.15 -4.14
N ALA A 3 11.84 -40.99 -4.75
CA ALA A 3 11.20 -40.74 -6.04
C ALA A 3 10.07 -39.73 -5.89
N VAL A 4 10.15 -38.63 -6.65
CA VAL A 4 9.03 -37.72 -6.87
C VAL A 4 8.06 -38.42 -7.81
N GLN A 5 6.93 -38.90 -7.28
CA GLN A 5 5.81 -39.35 -8.10
C GLN A 5 5.13 -38.13 -8.72
N ALA A 6 5.39 -37.91 -10.00
CA ALA A 6 4.60 -37.02 -10.83
C ALA A 6 3.18 -37.59 -10.97
N SER A 7 2.23 -37.07 -10.22
CA SER A 7 0.81 -37.27 -10.47
C SER A 7 0.43 -36.52 -11.74
N ALA A 8 0.05 -37.29 -12.77
CA ALA A 8 -0.37 -36.78 -14.07
C ALA A 8 -1.55 -35.82 -13.92
N ALA A 9 -1.36 -34.56 -14.29
CA ALA A 9 -2.43 -33.61 -14.47
C ALA A 9 -3.34 -34.11 -15.61
N SER A 10 -4.59 -34.39 -15.29
CA SER A 10 -5.63 -34.59 -16.29
C SER A 10 -5.76 -33.31 -17.11
N ASN A 11 -5.38 -33.36 -18.39
CA ASN A 11 -5.63 -32.34 -19.39
C ASN A 11 -7.15 -32.22 -19.63
N ALA A 12 -7.85 -31.55 -18.71
CA ALA A 12 -9.12 -30.92 -19.02
C ALA A 12 -8.76 -29.52 -19.53
N THR A 13 -8.73 -29.34 -20.85
CA THR A 13 -8.73 -28.00 -21.45
C THR A 13 -10.01 -27.31 -21.01
N SER A 14 -9.95 -26.45 -19.99
CA SER A 14 -11.12 -25.70 -19.55
C SER A 14 -11.45 -24.63 -20.60
N GLU A 15 -12.62 -24.75 -21.21
CA GLU A 15 -13.18 -23.71 -22.09
C GLU A 15 -13.32 -22.36 -21.36
N SER A 16 -13.29 -22.38 -20.03
CA SER A 16 -13.44 -21.21 -19.16
C SER A 16 -12.15 -20.40 -18.96
N GLY A 17 -10.96 -20.94 -19.25
CA GLY A 17 -9.69 -20.25 -18.93
C GLY A 17 -9.33 -20.22 -17.45
N LEU A 18 -10.10 -20.91 -16.59
CA LEU A 18 -9.79 -21.13 -15.18
C LEU A 18 -9.33 -22.58 -14.98
N ASN A 19 -8.23 -22.82 -14.27
CA ASN A 19 -7.69 -24.17 -14.05
C ASN A 19 -8.48 -25.02 -13.01
N GLY A 20 -9.56 -24.47 -12.47
CA GLY A 20 -10.34 -25.08 -11.39
C GLY A 20 -9.93 -24.61 -10.00
N TRP A 21 -10.86 -24.65 -9.06
CA TRP A 21 -10.59 -24.32 -7.66
C TRP A 21 -10.00 -25.53 -6.93
N TYR A 22 -8.94 -25.32 -6.17
CA TYR A 22 -8.33 -26.33 -5.30
C TYR A 22 -8.15 -25.76 -3.89
N PRO A 23 -8.26 -26.59 -2.82
CA PRO A 23 -8.02 -26.14 -1.46
C PRO A 23 -6.61 -25.58 -1.30
N CYS A 24 -6.47 -24.51 -0.54
CA CYS A 24 -5.17 -23.94 -0.17
C CYS A 24 -5.21 -23.41 1.27
N SER A 25 -4.05 -23.05 1.81
CA SER A 25 -3.95 -22.43 3.14
C SER A 25 -4.60 -21.04 3.14
N GLU A 26 -5.18 -20.67 4.28
CA GLU A 26 -5.73 -19.31 4.48
C GLU A 26 -4.62 -18.26 4.30
N TYR A 27 -3.48 -18.50 4.94
CA TYR A 27 -2.26 -17.72 4.81
C TYR A 27 -1.24 -18.44 3.91
N THR A 28 -0.65 -17.73 2.95
CA THR A 28 0.34 -18.29 2.01
C THR A 28 1.60 -18.76 2.72
N PHE A 29 1.96 -18.09 3.81
CA PHE A 29 3.17 -18.33 4.59
C PHE A 29 2.86 -18.96 5.96
N SER A 30 1.92 -19.91 6.02
CA SER A 30 1.63 -20.65 7.25
C SER A 30 2.60 -21.82 7.45
N ASP A 31 3.14 -21.96 8.66
CA ASP A 31 3.92 -23.14 9.06
C ASP A 31 3.05 -24.41 9.16
N GLU A 32 1.74 -24.24 9.34
CA GLU A 32 0.74 -25.29 9.33
C GLU A 32 0.23 -25.48 7.89
N GLY A 33 0.63 -26.58 7.24
CA GLY A 33 0.22 -26.88 5.86
C GLY A 33 -1.30 -26.98 5.65
N SER A 34 -1.74 -26.99 4.39
CA SER A 34 -3.17 -27.03 4.03
C SER A 34 -3.88 -28.29 4.56
N SER A 35 -4.89 -28.12 5.42
CA SER A 35 -5.73 -29.22 5.93
C SER A 35 -6.96 -29.48 5.04
N ALA A 36 -7.40 -30.74 4.96
CA ALA A 36 -8.68 -31.09 4.34
C ALA A 36 -9.83 -30.44 5.12
N GLY A 37 -10.67 -29.63 4.45
CA GLY A 37 -11.71 -28.81 5.08
C GLY A 37 -11.42 -27.31 5.13
N ALA A 38 -10.33 -26.85 4.50
CA ALA A 38 -10.00 -25.43 4.40
C ALA A 38 -11.12 -24.64 3.70
N VAL A 39 -11.45 -23.48 4.28
CA VAL A 39 -12.41 -22.51 3.73
C VAL A 39 -11.80 -21.75 2.55
N ALA A 40 -10.47 -21.74 2.45
CA ALA A 40 -9.74 -21.10 1.36
C ALA A 40 -9.53 -22.02 0.17
N GLU A 41 -9.80 -21.49 -1.02
CA GLU A 41 -9.53 -22.13 -2.30
C GLU A 41 -8.72 -21.18 -3.19
N CYS A 42 -7.84 -21.74 -4.00
CA CYS A 42 -6.99 -21.04 -4.93
C CYS A 42 -7.25 -21.52 -6.36
N ALA A 43 -6.95 -20.66 -7.32
CA ALA A 43 -7.05 -20.96 -8.74
C ALA A 43 -6.08 -20.08 -9.55
N VAL A 44 -5.86 -20.47 -10.81
CA VAL A 44 -5.15 -19.71 -11.83
C VAL A 44 -6.10 -19.43 -12.97
N TYR A 45 -6.30 -18.15 -13.26
CA TYR A 45 -7.03 -17.67 -14.42
C TYR A 45 -6.03 -17.33 -15.53
N SER A 46 -6.09 -18.06 -16.64
CA SER A 46 -5.28 -17.80 -17.83
C SER A 46 -5.94 -16.73 -18.68
N ALA A 47 -5.65 -15.48 -18.34
CA ALA A 47 -6.15 -14.29 -19.01
C ALA A 47 -5.51 -14.05 -20.39
N PRO A 48 -6.15 -13.32 -21.31
CA PRO A 48 -5.49 -12.80 -22.50
C PRO A 48 -4.30 -11.89 -22.13
N LEU A 49 -3.20 -12.00 -22.86
CA LEU A 49 -2.06 -11.09 -22.71
C LEU A 49 -2.47 -9.63 -22.98
N CYS A 50 -3.27 -9.41 -24.03
CA CYS A 50 -3.81 -8.11 -24.40
C CYS A 50 -5.32 -8.18 -24.58
N TYR A 51 -6.01 -7.12 -24.17
CA TYR A 51 -7.42 -6.92 -24.42
C TYR A 51 -7.63 -5.90 -25.56
N PRO A 52 -8.66 -6.09 -26.41
CA PRO A 52 -8.98 -5.15 -27.49
C PRO A 52 -9.15 -3.72 -26.98
N GLY A 53 -8.56 -2.76 -27.71
CA GLY A 53 -8.62 -1.33 -27.35
C GLY A 53 -7.63 -0.89 -26.27
N ILE A 54 -6.88 -1.80 -25.66
CA ILE A 54 -5.81 -1.48 -24.70
C ILE A 54 -4.44 -1.72 -25.33
N CYS A 55 -4.21 -2.93 -25.86
CA CYS A 55 -2.96 -3.28 -26.56
C CYS A 55 -3.19 -4.36 -27.62
N GLU A 56 -2.18 -4.56 -28.48
CA GLU A 56 -2.19 -5.59 -29.51
C GLU A 56 -1.22 -6.72 -29.15
N ALA A 57 -1.71 -7.96 -29.21
CA ALA A 57 -0.85 -9.13 -29.08
C ALA A 57 -0.02 -9.32 -30.36
N PRO A 58 1.26 -9.68 -30.27
CA PRO A 58 2.06 -10.01 -31.44
C PRO A 58 1.42 -11.12 -32.28
N ALA A 59 1.46 -10.99 -33.62
CA ALA A 59 0.96 -12.02 -34.52
C ALA A 59 1.64 -13.38 -34.24
N ASN A 60 0.86 -14.47 -34.28
CA ASN A 60 1.29 -15.84 -33.99
C ASN A 60 1.68 -16.13 -32.52
N THR A 61 1.11 -15.39 -31.56
CA THR A 61 1.26 -15.71 -30.14
C THR A 61 -0.11 -16.00 -29.51
N ASP A 62 -0.35 -17.27 -29.13
CA ASP A 62 -1.43 -17.68 -28.20
C ASP A 62 -1.04 -17.26 -26.77
N SER A 63 -0.67 -16.00 -26.58
CA SER A 63 -0.12 -15.55 -25.29
C SER A 63 -1.26 -15.28 -24.31
N LYS A 64 -1.42 -16.23 -23.39
CA LYS A 64 -2.15 -16.03 -22.14
C LYS A 64 -1.18 -15.65 -21.03
N VAL A 65 -1.72 -15.06 -19.98
CA VAL A 65 -1.03 -14.68 -18.75
C VAL A 65 -1.75 -15.35 -17.60
N ASP A 66 -1.01 -16.05 -16.77
CA ASP A 66 -1.56 -16.65 -15.57
C ASP A 66 -1.75 -15.58 -14.48
N VAL A 67 -2.98 -15.50 -13.97
CA VAL A 67 -3.41 -14.60 -12.92
C VAL A 67 -3.85 -15.44 -11.72
N PHE A 68 -3.18 -15.28 -10.58
CA PHE A 68 -3.52 -15.99 -9.36
C PHE A 68 -4.76 -15.38 -8.69
N VAL A 69 -5.67 -16.24 -8.25
CA VAL A 69 -6.88 -15.87 -7.52
C VAL A 69 -7.03 -16.76 -6.29
N LYS A 70 -7.41 -16.16 -5.16
CA LYS A 70 -7.76 -16.86 -3.92
C LYS A 70 -9.16 -16.44 -3.49
N ARG A 71 -9.91 -17.36 -2.89
CA ARG A 71 -11.21 -17.08 -2.26
C ARG A 71 -11.38 -17.81 -0.93
N MET A 72 -12.15 -17.23 -0.03
CA MET A 72 -12.78 -17.91 1.10
C MET A 72 -14.24 -18.17 0.77
N VAL A 73 -14.65 -19.44 0.79
CA VAL A 73 -16.02 -19.83 0.45
C VAL A 73 -16.98 -19.67 1.64
N PRO A 74 -18.27 -19.41 1.40
CA PRO A 74 -19.27 -19.35 2.45
C PRO A 74 -19.35 -20.66 3.24
N THR A 75 -19.34 -20.55 4.57
CA THR A 75 -19.60 -21.66 5.50
C THR A 75 -21.01 -21.61 6.08
N ALA A 76 -21.75 -20.53 5.80
CA ALA A 76 -23.15 -20.33 6.17
C ALA A 76 -23.98 -19.83 4.97
N GLY A 77 -25.24 -20.24 4.91
CA GLY A 77 -26.15 -19.87 3.81
C GLY A 77 -25.95 -20.71 2.56
N ASN A 78 -26.44 -20.21 1.41
CA ASN A 78 -26.30 -20.87 0.11
C ASN A 78 -25.07 -20.31 -0.62
N PRO A 79 -24.00 -21.11 -0.84
CA PRO A 79 -22.79 -20.63 -1.50
C PRO A 79 -22.98 -20.12 -2.93
N LYS A 80 -24.06 -20.54 -3.61
CA LYS A 80 -24.38 -20.13 -4.99
C LYS A 80 -25.05 -18.76 -5.11
N THR A 81 -25.41 -18.15 -3.98
CA THR A 81 -26.13 -16.86 -3.94
C THR A 81 -25.51 -15.91 -2.92
N ALA A 82 -24.34 -16.26 -2.38
CA ALA A 82 -23.69 -15.46 -1.37
C ALA A 82 -23.09 -14.20 -2.04
N SER A 83 -23.17 -13.06 -1.39
CA SER A 83 -22.55 -11.85 -1.95
C SER A 83 -21.03 -11.99 -1.97
N ASN A 84 -20.39 -11.30 -2.90
CA ASN A 84 -18.95 -11.37 -3.12
C ASN A 84 -18.28 -10.08 -2.62
N VAL A 85 -17.13 -10.22 -1.97
CA VAL A 85 -16.25 -9.09 -1.66
C VAL A 85 -14.87 -9.36 -2.25
N TRP A 86 -14.38 -8.50 -3.12
CA TRP A 86 -13.01 -8.55 -3.64
C TRP A 86 -12.12 -7.60 -2.87
N LEU A 87 -10.95 -8.07 -2.44
CA LEU A 87 -9.94 -7.26 -1.76
C LEU A 87 -8.74 -7.06 -2.70
N LEU A 88 -8.42 -5.81 -3.01
CA LEU A 88 -7.34 -5.44 -3.93
C LEU A 88 -6.18 -4.82 -3.14
N MET A 89 -5.02 -5.48 -3.23
CA MET A 89 -3.80 -5.07 -2.56
C MET A 89 -3.23 -3.76 -3.13
N GLY A 90 -2.58 -3.01 -2.24
CA GLY A 90 -1.79 -1.81 -2.55
C GLY A 90 -0.42 -2.11 -3.16
N GLY A 91 0.53 -1.22 -2.90
CA GLY A 91 1.85 -1.19 -3.56
C GLY A 91 2.00 0.07 -4.40
N PRO A 92 2.00 0.01 -5.75
CA PRO A 92 1.81 -1.15 -6.63
C PRO A 92 2.92 -2.19 -6.55
N GLY A 93 2.67 -3.39 -7.09
CA GLY A 93 3.67 -4.45 -7.15
C GLY A 93 3.72 -5.37 -5.94
N PHE A 94 2.92 -5.16 -4.89
CA PHE A 94 2.77 -6.16 -3.82
C PHE A 94 1.82 -7.29 -4.23
N ALA A 95 2.08 -8.48 -3.69
CA ALA A 95 1.18 -9.63 -3.82
C ALA A 95 -0.01 -9.49 -2.87
N SER A 96 -1.13 -10.13 -3.21
CA SER A 96 -2.35 -10.14 -2.40
C SER A 96 -2.24 -10.91 -1.08
N THR A 97 -1.08 -11.46 -0.75
CA THR A 97 -0.81 -12.05 0.57
C THR A 97 -1.06 -11.07 1.71
N GLY A 98 -0.75 -9.78 1.52
CA GLY A 98 -1.07 -8.72 2.48
C GLY A 98 -2.58 -8.51 2.72
N MET A 99 -3.46 -9.09 1.90
CA MET A 99 -4.91 -9.06 2.10
C MET A 99 -5.43 -10.27 2.89
N GLU A 100 -4.63 -11.33 3.10
CA GLU A 100 -5.12 -12.61 3.63
C GLU A 100 -5.62 -12.47 5.08
N SER A 101 -4.98 -11.64 5.91
CA SER A 101 -5.50 -11.31 7.24
C SER A 101 -6.86 -10.60 7.18
N LEU A 102 -7.03 -9.65 6.24
CA LEU A 102 -8.31 -9.00 6.00
C LEU A 102 -9.37 -9.97 5.47
N MET A 103 -8.98 -10.95 4.64
CA MET A 103 -9.89 -12.00 4.18
C MET A 103 -10.46 -12.79 5.36
N THR A 104 -9.59 -13.31 6.23
CA THR A 104 -9.97 -14.25 7.29
C THR A 104 -10.93 -13.61 8.30
N GLY A 105 -10.63 -12.43 8.84
CA GLY A 105 -11.58 -11.85 9.80
C GLY A 105 -12.69 -11.02 9.21
N LEU A 106 -12.66 -10.62 7.93
CA LEU A 106 -13.90 -10.18 7.27
C LEU A 106 -14.87 -11.34 7.16
N HIS A 107 -14.39 -12.50 6.68
CA HIS A 107 -15.19 -13.73 6.60
C HIS A 107 -15.72 -14.15 7.97
N SER A 108 -14.86 -14.14 9.00
CA SER A 108 -15.25 -14.45 10.39
C SER A 108 -16.28 -13.47 10.97
N LYS A 109 -16.07 -12.15 10.84
CA LYS A 109 -17.01 -11.12 11.36
C LYS A 109 -18.34 -11.10 10.61
N LEU A 110 -18.37 -11.60 9.38
CA LEU A 110 -19.59 -11.86 8.61
C LEU A 110 -20.15 -13.27 8.82
N LYS A 111 -19.59 -14.03 9.77
CA LYS A 111 -20.03 -15.38 10.15
C LYS A 111 -20.06 -16.35 8.97
N GLY A 112 -19.11 -16.18 8.04
CA GLY A 112 -18.95 -17.01 6.85
C GLY A 112 -20.10 -16.92 5.84
N ALA A 113 -20.84 -15.80 5.81
CA ALA A 113 -22.01 -15.62 4.94
C ALA A 113 -21.69 -15.10 3.53
N VAL A 114 -20.44 -14.73 3.24
CA VAL A 114 -20.02 -14.12 1.98
C VAL A 114 -18.83 -14.86 1.38
N ASN A 115 -18.68 -14.78 0.05
CA ASN A 115 -17.41 -15.12 -0.58
C ASN A 115 -16.45 -13.92 -0.39
N VAL A 116 -15.21 -14.19 0.02
CA VAL A 116 -14.16 -13.16 0.06
C VAL A 116 -13.07 -13.54 -0.91
N TYR A 117 -12.82 -12.72 -1.92
CA TYR A 117 -11.87 -12.96 -3.00
C TYR A 117 -10.67 -12.01 -2.89
N THR A 118 -9.54 -12.44 -3.41
CA THR A 118 -8.43 -11.57 -3.78
C THR A 118 -7.71 -12.12 -5.01
N MET A 119 -6.87 -11.30 -5.63
CA MET A 119 -6.06 -11.69 -6.76
C MET A 119 -4.71 -10.99 -6.74
N ASP A 120 -3.70 -11.65 -7.29
CA ASP A 120 -2.44 -10.97 -7.60
C ASP A 120 -2.60 -10.22 -8.93
N HIS A 121 -2.30 -8.93 -8.92
CA HIS A 121 -2.25 -8.14 -10.15
C HIS A 121 -1.33 -8.85 -11.18
N ARG A 122 -1.71 -8.85 -12.46
CA ARG A 122 -0.82 -9.35 -13.51
C ARG A 122 0.56 -8.68 -13.38
N GLY A 123 1.63 -9.45 -13.45
CA GLY A 123 2.98 -8.93 -13.24
C GLY A 123 3.48 -8.91 -11.78
N THR A 124 2.69 -9.35 -10.79
CA THR A 124 3.18 -9.50 -9.40
C THR A 124 2.72 -10.80 -8.74
N GLY A 125 3.33 -11.12 -7.59
CA GLY A 125 2.92 -12.22 -6.74
C GLY A 125 3.11 -13.59 -7.38
N ARG A 126 2.07 -14.40 -7.22
CA ARG A 126 1.90 -15.74 -7.77
C ARG A 126 1.30 -15.73 -9.18
N SER A 127 0.89 -14.56 -9.69
CA SER A 127 0.61 -14.38 -11.13
C SER A 127 1.91 -14.46 -11.94
N THR A 128 1.82 -14.44 -13.28
CA THR A 128 3.00 -14.34 -14.14
C THR A 128 3.75 -13.04 -13.81
N ARG A 129 4.79 -13.16 -12.99
CA ARG A 129 5.45 -12.01 -12.38
C ARG A 129 6.34 -11.29 -13.38
N PHE A 130 6.20 -9.97 -13.43
CA PHE A 130 7.04 -9.08 -14.22
C PHE A 130 8.29 -8.76 -13.41
N ASP A 131 9.31 -9.60 -13.47
CA ASP A 131 10.61 -9.35 -12.81
C ASP A 131 11.80 -9.49 -13.78
N CYS A 132 12.92 -8.88 -13.40
CA CYS A 132 14.13 -8.84 -14.24
C CYS A 132 14.83 -10.19 -14.40
N VAL A 133 14.73 -11.09 -13.43
CA VAL A 133 15.41 -12.39 -13.40
C VAL A 133 14.62 -13.41 -14.23
N ALA A 134 13.32 -13.51 -14.00
CA ALA A 134 12.38 -14.31 -14.78
C ALA A 134 12.36 -13.87 -16.25
N ALA A 135 12.54 -12.57 -16.55
CA ALA A 135 12.58 -12.06 -17.91
C ALA A 135 13.75 -12.57 -18.76
N GLN A 136 14.79 -13.13 -18.15
CA GLN A 136 15.89 -13.78 -18.87
C GLN A 136 15.48 -15.15 -19.44
N PHE A 137 14.50 -15.82 -18.83
CA PHE A 137 14.19 -17.23 -19.10
C PHE A 137 12.79 -17.49 -19.68
N GLN A 138 11.80 -16.59 -19.50
CA GLN A 138 10.44 -16.82 -20.05
C GLN A 138 10.11 -15.96 -21.29
N PRO A 139 9.58 -16.55 -22.37
CA PRO A 139 9.20 -15.81 -23.59
C PRO A 139 8.14 -14.71 -23.37
N VAL A 140 7.14 -14.93 -22.50
CA VAL A 140 6.07 -13.95 -22.19
C VAL A 140 6.66 -12.67 -21.57
N LEU A 141 7.71 -12.80 -20.76
CA LEU A 141 8.37 -11.66 -20.11
C LEU A 141 9.19 -10.81 -21.09
N LYS A 142 9.67 -11.40 -22.20
CA LYS A 142 10.24 -10.63 -23.33
C LYS A 142 9.18 -9.80 -24.05
N ILE A 143 7.91 -10.26 -24.04
CA ILE A 143 6.78 -9.51 -24.60
C ILE A 143 6.37 -8.37 -23.67
N TYR A 144 6.34 -8.58 -22.35
CA TYR A 144 6.08 -7.50 -21.38
C TYR A 144 7.06 -6.33 -21.52
N ARG A 145 8.34 -6.58 -21.81
CA ARG A 145 9.32 -5.52 -22.08
C ARG A 145 9.09 -4.78 -23.40
N LYS A 146 8.42 -5.40 -24.36
CA LYS A 146 8.12 -4.78 -25.66
C LYS A 146 6.79 -4.05 -25.67
N ASN A 147 5.81 -4.56 -24.91
CA ASN A 147 4.43 -4.07 -24.82
C ASN A 147 4.07 -3.92 -23.34
N THR A 148 4.52 -2.85 -22.69
CA THR A 148 4.33 -2.60 -21.25
C THR A 148 2.85 -2.40 -20.87
N GLU A 149 2.00 -2.05 -21.84
CA GLU A 149 0.54 -1.93 -21.71
C GLU A 149 -0.12 -3.24 -21.24
N THR A 150 0.52 -4.38 -21.53
CA THR A 150 0.06 -5.71 -21.08
C THR A 150 -0.02 -5.82 -19.56
N CYS A 151 0.76 -5.04 -18.80
CA CYS A 151 0.72 -4.97 -17.35
C CYS A 151 0.10 -3.66 -16.82
N SER A 152 -0.60 -2.90 -17.67
CA SER A 152 -1.26 -1.65 -17.25
C SER A 152 -2.38 -1.89 -16.23
N VAL A 153 -2.74 -0.85 -15.49
CA VAL A 153 -3.86 -0.90 -14.53
C VAL A 153 -5.18 -1.23 -15.25
N THR A 154 -5.39 -0.71 -16.46
CA THR A 154 -6.59 -1.03 -17.25
C THR A 154 -6.64 -2.49 -17.63
N THR A 155 -5.51 -3.08 -18.05
CA THR A 155 -5.48 -4.49 -18.43
C THR A 155 -5.76 -5.39 -17.22
N ALA A 156 -5.22 -5.05 -16.05
CA ALA A 156 -5.53 -5.76 -14.80
C ALA A 156 -6.98 -5.57 -14.34
N ALA A 157 -7.55 -4.36 -14.46
CA ALA A 157 -8.97 -4.09 -14.23
C ALA A 157 -9.87 -4.90 -15.16
N THR A 158 -9.42 -5.11 -16.40
CA THR A 158 -10.14 -5.92 -17.37
C THR A 158 -10.07 -7.41 -17.04
N ASP A 159 -8.97 -7.91 -16.44
CA ASP A 159 -8.92 -9.27 -15.88
C ASP A 159 -9.97 -9.46 -14.82
N LEU A 160 -10.01 -8.56 -13.83
CA LEU A 160 -10.94 -8.63 -12.72
C LEU A 160 -12.40 -8.53 -13.21
N ALA A 161 -12.70 -7.59 -14.11
CA ALA A 161 -14.02 -7.48 -14.72
C ALA A 161 -14.42 -8.77 -15.47
N THR A 162 -13.49 -9.35 -16.24
CA THR A 162 -13.73 -10.60 -16.98
C THR A 162 -13.95 -11.77 -16.03
N PHE A 163 -13.14 -11.86 -14.97
CA PHE A 163 -13.24 -12.91 -13.97
C PHE A 163 -14.56 -12.83 -13.21
N ILE A 164 -14.96 -11.64 -12.76
CA ILE A 164 -16.25 -11.41 -12.10
C ILE A 164 -17.37 -11.91 -13.02
N ALA A 165 -17.41 -11.46 -14.26
CA ALA A 165 -18.48 -11.81 -15.19
C ALA A 165 -18.55 -13.31 -15.57
N LYS A 166 -17.42 -14.03 -15.57
CA LYS A 166 -17.35 -15.41 -16.09
C LYS A 166 -17.17 -16.49 -15.03
N HIS A 167 -16.64 -16.15 -13.86
CA HIS A 167 -16.14 -17.12 -12.88
C HIS A 167 -16.66 -16.88 -11.45
N THR A 168 -17.48 -15.85 -11.25
CA THR A 168 -18.25 -15.69 -10.00
C THR A 168 -19.68 -16.19 -10.17
N ASP A 169 -20.44 -16.20 -9.10
CA ASP A 169 -21.81 -16.74 -9.02
C ASP A 169 -22.89 -15.78 -9.56
N GLY A 170 -22.50 -14.62 -10.10
CA GLY A 170 -23.41 -13.57 -10.56
C GLY A 170 -24.14 -12.86 -9.41
N ALA A 171 -23.75 -13.11 -8.17
CA ALA A 171 -24.27 -12.40 -7.01
C ALA A 171 -23.67 -10.99 -6.90
N LYS A 172 -24.29 -10.18 -6.05
CA LYS A 172 -23.89 -8.80 -5.78
C LYS A 172 -22.42 -8.77 -5.34
N THR A 173 -21.61 -7.98 -6.06
CA THR A 173 -20.17 -7.88 -5.80
C THR A 173 -19.80 -6.50 -5.24
N LEU A 174 -19.03 -6.48 -4.16
CA LEU A 174 -18.39 -5.30 -3.60
C LEU A 174 -16.88 -5.40 -3.81
N VAL A 175 -16.22 -4.27 -4.05
CA VAL A 175 -14.76 -4.24 -4.31
C VAL A 175 -14.09 -3.26 -3.35
N TYR A 176 -13.22 -3.81 -2.50
CA TYR A 176 -12.35 -3.07 -1.61
C TYR A 176 -10.98 -2.87 -2.24
N GLY A 177 -10.43 -1.66 -2.15
CA GLY A 177 -9.06 -1.36 -2.56
C GLY A 177 -8.33 -0.56 -1.48
N ALA A 178 -7.12 -1.01 -1.12
CA ALA A 178 -6.24 -0.33 -0.16
C ALA A 178 -5.06 0.32 -0.88
N SER A 179 -4.73 1.58 -0.55
CA SER A 179 -3.59 2.31 -1.15
C SER A 179 -3.68 2.30 -2.68
N TYR A 180 -2.67 1.82 -3.41
CA TYR A 180 -2.73 1.59 -4.86
C TYR A 180 -3.96 0.77 -5.31
N GLY A 181 -4.46 -0.13 -4.48
CA GLY A 181 -5.70 -0.89 -4.75
C GLY A 181 -6.90 0.03 -4.98
N THR A 182 -6.90 1.26 -4.46
CA THR A 182 -7.93 2.28 -4.77
C THR A 182 -7.89 2.70 -6.24
N MET A 183 -6.70 2.83 -6.83
CA MET A 183 -6.54 3.11 -8.25
C MET A 183 -7.09 1.95 -9.10
N PHE A 184 -6.77 0.72 -8.70
CA PHE A 184 -7.26 -0.49 -9.36
C PHE A 184 -8.78 -0.60 -9.28
N ALA A 185 -9.38 -0.36 -8.10
CA ALA A 185 -10.82 -0.36 -7.90
C ALA A 185 -11.54 0.77 -8.68
N VAL A 186 -10.97 1.98 -8.71
CA VAL A 186 -11.52 3.09 -9.50
C VAL A 186 -11.40 2.82 -11.00
N ARG A 187 -10.31 2.18 -11.47
CA ARG A 187 -10.20 1.74 -12.86
C ARG A 187 -11.25 0.69 -13.22
N LEU A 188 -11.54 -0.26 -12.32
CA LEU A 188 -12.66 -1.19 -12.47
C LEU A 188 -14.00 -0.45 -12.54
N MET A 189 -14.20 0.57 -11.71
CA MET A 189 -15.41 1.41 -11.74
C MET A 189 -15.59 2.12 -13.09
N GLN A 190 -14.50 2.59 -13.71
CA GLN A 190 -14.54 3.17 -15.05
C GLN A 190 -14.93 2.15 -16.14
N LEU A 191 -14.58 0.86 -15.97
CA LEU A 191 -15.02 -0.22 -16.86
C LEU A 191 -16.49 -0.61 -16.64
N ALA A 192 -17.09 -0.19 -15.52
CA ALA A 192 -18.49 -0.38 -15.16
C ALA A 192 -19.01 -1.83 -15.34
N PRO A 193 -18.34 -2.86 -14.77
CA PRO A 193 -18.85 -4.22 -14.79
C PRO A 193 -20.23 -4.29 -14.12
N PRO A 194 -21.22 -4.97 -14.73
CA PRO A 194 -22.62 -4.91 -14.30
C PRO A 194 -22.87 -5.53 -12.91
N ASP A 195 -22.04 -6.49 -12.51
CA ASP A 195 -22.23 -7.24 -11.25
C ASP A 195 -21.61 -6.53 -10.02
N VAL A 196 -20.84 -5.46 -10.24
CA VAL A 196 -20.23 -4.69 -9.16
C VAL A 196 -21.17 -3.60 -8.68
N ALA A 197 -21.63 -3.75 -7.43
CA ALA A 197 -22.66 -2.94 -6.82
C ALA A 197 -22.13 -2.04 -5.69
N GLY A 198 -20.82 -1.96 -5.48
CA GLY A 198 -20.27 -1.01 -4.53
C GLY A 198 -18.77 -1.11 -4.39
N TYR A 199 -18.17 -0.03 -3.90
CA TYR A 199 -16.73 0.10 -3.75
C TYR A 199 -16.39 0.60 -2.35
N ILE A 200 -15.32 0.05 -1.78
CA ILE A 200 -14.72 0.51 -0.54
C ILE A 200 -13.29 0.95 -0.87
N LEU A 201 -12.96 2.21 -0.64
CA LEU A 201 -11.66 2.79 -1.01
C LEU A 201 -10.97 3.31 0.25
N GLU A 202 -9.81 2.75 0.59
CA GLU A 202 -9.04 3.13 1.76
C GLU A 202 -7.63 3.58 1.36
N GLY A 203 -7.19 4.73 1.87
CA GLY A 203 -5.89 5.31 1.49
C GLY A 203 -5.85 5.69 0.01
N ILE A 204 -6.57 6.73 -0.38
CA ILE A 204 -6.89 7.03 -1.79
C ILE A 204 -5.69 7.60 -2.57
N SER A 205 -5.01 6.73 -3.33
CA SER A 205 -3.80 7.03 -4.10
C SER A 205 -4.08 7.51 -5.53
N TYR A 206 -5.34 7.78 -5.88
CA TYR A 206 -5.76 8.12 -7.24
C TYR A 206 -7.02 8.98 -7.24
N THR A 207 -6.97 10.12 -7.92
CA THR A 207 -8.04 11.13 -7.89
C THR A 207 -8.39 11.59 -9.31
N PRO A 208 -8.83 10.68 -10.20
CA PRO A 208 -9.02 11.00 -11.60
C PRO A 208 -10.20 11.96 -11.80
N GLY A 209 -10.07 12.88 -12.73
CA GLY A 209 -11.05 13.95 -12.96
C GLY A 209 -10.92 15.12 -11.97
N ALA A 210 -10.07 15.02 -10.95
CA ALA A 210 -9.73 16.16 -10.12
C ALA A 210 -8.88 17.18 -10.90
N PRO A 211 -8.96 18.48 -10.56
CA PRO A 211 -8.03 19.50 -11.05
C PRO A 211 -6.56 19.12 -10.80
N ALA A 212 -5.64 19.64 -11.63
CA ALA A 212 -4.23 19.26 -11.59
C ALA A 212 -3.55 19.51 -10.22
N ASP A 213 -3.93 20.57 -9.51
CA ASP A 213 -3.44 20.89 -8.16
C ASP A 213 -3.98 19.97 -7.06
N LYS A 214 -5.05 19.23 -7.35
CA LYS A 214 -5.67 18.24 -6.46
C LYS A 214 -5.42 16.80 -6.90
N PHE A 215 -4.82 16.59 -8.07
CA PHE A 215 -4.48 15.27 -8.58
C PHE A 215 -3.36 14.66 -7.72
N TYR A 216 -3.48 13.37 -7.40
CA TYR A 216 -2.40 12.64 -6.74
C TYR A 216 -1.22 12.45 -7.69
N TYR A 217 -0.14 13.19 -7.48
CA TYR A 217 1.14 12.94 -8.12
C TYR A 217 2.14 12.41 -7.10
N SER A 218 2.75 11.26 -7.38
CA SER A 218 3.77 10.66 -6.52
C SER A 218 5.04 11.53 -6.43
N SER A 219 5.25 12.43 -7.39
CA SER A 219 6.32 13.44 -7.35
C SER A 219 6.23 14.39 -6.15
N ASN A 220 5.03 14.60 -5.61
CA ASN A 220 4.78 15.48 -4.47
C ASN A 220 4.73 14.74 -3.12
N TRP A 221 5.09 13.45 -3.11
CA TRP A 221 4.96 12.58 -1.93
C TRP A 221 5.69 13.15 -0.71
N ASP A 222 6.97 13.51 -0.83
CA ASP A 222 7.77 14.07 0.26
C ASP A 222 7.17 15.36 0.84
N VAL A 223 6.75 16.29 -0.02
CA VAL A 223 6.08 17.54 0.38
C VAL A 223 4.79 17.28 1.15
N HIS A 224 4.06 16.23 0.80
CA HIS A 224 2.79 15.88 1.42
C HIS A 224 2.96 15.08 2.70
N PHE A 225 3.96 14.22 2.74
CA PHE A 225 4.42 13.52 3.93
C PHE A 225 4.83 14.52 5.01
N GLY A 226 5.66 15.51 4.66
CA GLY A 226 6.09 16.58 5.57
C GLY A 226 4.93 17.37 6.18
N LYS A 227 3.89 17.68 5.41
CA LYS A 227 2.69 18.37 5.95
C LYS A 227 1.93 17.54 6.98
N VAL A 228 1.95 16.22 6.86
CA VAL A 228 1.36 15.32 7.86
C VAL A 228 2.25 15.22 9.08
N ALA A 229 3.58 15.19 8.89
CA ALA A 229 4.54 15.28 9.98
C ALA A 229 4.36 16.56 10.81
N ASP A 230 4.21 17.72 10.15
CA ASP A 230 3.90 19.00 10.82
C ASP A 230 2.60 18.90 11.62
N ALA A 231 1.53 18.39 11.01
CA ALA A 231 0.24 18.23 11.67
C ALA A 231 0.29 17.26 12.87
N PHE A 232 1.12 16.21 12.80
CA PHE A 232 1.37 15.33 13.94
C PHE A 232 2.15 16.03 15.05
N MET A 233 3.23 16.75 14.71
CA MET A 233 4.04 17.47 15.69
C MET A 233 3.25 18.58 16.39
N ASP A 234 2.33 19.25 15.70
CA ASP A 234 1.41 20.25 16.28
C ASP A 234 0.53 19.66 17.40
N LEU A 235 0.25 18.35 17.38
CA LEU A 235 -0.53 17.71 18.43
C LEU A 235 0.21 17.66 19.78
N CYS A 236 1.54 17.78 19.78
CA CYS A 236 2.35 17.93 20.99
C CYS A 236 1.88 19.14 21.84
N GLU A 237 1.38 20.21 21.21
CA GLU A 237 0.88 21.38 21.92
C GLU A 237 -0.40 21.13 22.73
N SER A 238 -1.14 20.07 22.37
CA SER A 238 -2.36 19.62 23.05
C SER A 238 -2.07 18.56 24.12
N ASP A 239 -0.88 17.98 24.12
CA ASP A 239 -0.43 17.03 25.12
C ASP A 239 0.37 17.75 26.23
N ARG A 240 0.02 17.51 27.49
CA ARG A 240 0.59 18.26 28.61
C ARG A 240 2.07 17.96 28.82
N GLU A 241 2.47 16.70 28.70
CA GLU A 241 3.84 16.26 28.94
C GLU A 241 4.74 16.69 27.78
N CYS A 242 4.32 16.39 26.55
CA CYS A 242 5.04 16.79 25.35
C CYS A 242 5.26 18.31 25.31
N LYS A 243 4.20 19.11 25.49
CA LYS A 243 4.29 20.57 25.55
C LYS A 243 5.27 21.06 26.62
N ALA A 244 5.30 20.43 27.78
CA ALA A 244 6.19 20.84 28.87
C ALA A 244 7.68 20.62 28.51
N ARG A 245 8.00 19.58 27.74
CA ARG A 245 9.37 19.21 27.35
C ARG A 245 9.99 20.14 26.31
N PHE A 246 9.19 20.76 25.44
CA PHE A 246 9.70 21.59 24.33
C PHE A 246 9.72 23.10 24.61
N ARG A 247 9.08 23.56 25.69
CA ARG A 247 9.02 24.99 26.02
C ARG A 247 10.40 25.62 26.18
N PRO A 248 10.60 26.86 25.68
CA PRO A 248 9.59 27.77 25.11
C PRO A 248 9.30 27.56 23.62
N LYS A 249 9.94 26.59 22.96
CA LYS A 249 9.73 26.27 21.54
C LYS A 249 8.61 25.23 21.37
N SER A 250 8.19 25.02 20.13
CA SER A 250 7.38 23.85 19.75
C SER A 250 8.29 22.65 19.42
N LEU A 251 7.71 21.45 19.33
CA LEU A 251 8.40 20.27 18.81
C LEU A 251 8.93 20.51 17.39
N SER A 252 8.10 21.08 16.51
CA SER A 252 8.48 21.39 15.13
C SER A 252 9.65 22.38 15.04
N ASP A 253 9.61 23.47 15.81
CA ASP A 253 10.71 24.45 15.83
C ASP A 253 12.01 23.86 16.40
N THR A 254 11.88 22.92 17.34
CA THR A 254 13.02 22.21 17.92
C THR A 254 13.64 21.27 16.91
N LEU A 255 12.83 20.48 16.19
CA LEU A 255 13.30 19.59 15.13
C LEU A 255 13.96 20.37 13.99
N GLN A 256 13.38 21.48 13.55
CA GLN A 256 13.96 22.33 12.51
C GLN A 256 15.34 22.87 12.95
N GLY A 257 15.44 23.36 14.19
CA GLY A 257 16.71 23.80 14.74
C GLY A 257 17.74 22.68 14.90
N LEU A 258 17.31 21.45 15.17
CA LEU A 258 18.16 20.28 15.24
C LEU A 258 18.71 19.90 13.85
N ILE A 259 17.86 19.88 12.82
CA ILE A 259 18.25 19.63 11.42
C ILE A 259 19.39 20.58 11.01
N GLU A 260 19.24 21.87 11.27
CA GLU A 260 20.27 22.87 10.97
C GLU A 260 21.55 22.66 11.80
N GLN A 261 21.44 22.28 13.06
CA GLN A 261 22.59 22.03 13.93
C GLN A 261 23.42 20.83 13.48
N LEU A 262 22.77 19.73 13.11
CA LEU A 262 23.44 18.50 12.69
C LEU A 262 24.24 18.73 11.40
N ASP A 263 23.67 19.45 10.43
CA ASP A 263 24.34 19.71 9.15
C ASP A 263 25.45 20.76 9.26
N ASN A 264 25.31 21.75 10.15
CA ASN A 264 26.35 22.75 10.40
C ASN A 264 27.50 22.21 11.26
N LYS A 265 27.27 21.15 12.04
CA LYS A 265 28.26 20.50 12.91
C LYS A 265 28.23 18.98 12.73
N PRO A 266 28.60 18.47 11.53
CA PRO A 266 28.45 17.06 11.19
C PRO A 266 29.34 16.12 12.03
N ASN A 267 30.39 16.67 12.67
CA ASN A 267 31.31 15.93 13.54
C ASN A 267 30.96 16.04 15.04
N SER A 268 29.79 16.59 15.39
CA SER A 268 29.32 16.56 16.78
C SER A 268 28.87 15.14 17.16
N THR A 269 28.90 14.80 18.45
CA THR A 269 28.58 13.44 18.93
C THR A 269 27.25 12.91 18.38
N CYS A 270 26.16 13.68 18.50
CA CYS A 270 24.87 13.24 17.98
C CYS A 270 24.75 13.32 16.44
N ALA A 271 25.46 14.22 15.76
CA ALA A 271 25.48 14.24 14.30
C ALA A 271 26.20 13.01 13.74
N GLU A 272 27.33 12.63 14.33
CA GLU A 272 28.07 11.44 13.96
C GLU A 272 27.28 10.17 14.29
N LEU A 273 26.59 10.12 15.44
CA LEU A 273 25.67 9.04 15.79
C LEU A 273 24.60 8.87 14.72
N VAL A 274 23.81 9.92 14.47
CA VAL A 274 22.69 9.90 13.50
C VAL A 274 23.18 9.49 12.11
N TYR A 275 24.33 10.02 11.67
CA TYR A 275 24.91 9.68 10.38
C TYR A 275 25.32 8.21 10.28
N ARG A 276 25.99 7.68 11.32
CA ARG A 276 26.52 6.30 11.32
C ARG A 276 25.43 5.26 11.43
N THR A 277 24.44 5.50 12.29
CA THR A 277 23.36 4.53 12.56
C THR A 277 22.23 4.66 11.55
N GLY A 278 22.06 5.82 10.92
CA GLY A 278 21.01 6.18 9.96
C GLY A 278 21.20 5.73 8.51
N ASN A 279 21.93 4.64 8.27
CA ASN A 279 22.36 4.16 6.95
C ASN A 279 23.25 5.18 6.18
N PRO A 280 24.57 5.19 6.46
CA PRO A 280 25.49 6.18 5.92
C PRO A 280 25.42 6.27 4.38
N SER A 281 25.15 7.47 3.88
CA SER A 281 25.23 7.81 2.46
C SER A 281 26.09 9.07 2.29
N ASP A 282 26.28 9.55 1.07
CA ASP A 282 26.90 10.87 0.81
C ASP A 282 25.98 12.04 1.23
N SER A 283 24.88 11.77 1.94
CA SER A 283 23.90 12.75 2.41
C SER A 283 24.24 13.32 3.80
N PRO A 284 23.81 14.55 4.13
CA PRO A 284 24.01 15.14 5.45
C PRO A 284 23.32 14.35 6.58
N PRO A 285 23.78 14.46 7.86
CA PRO A 285 23.15 13.76 8.98
C PRO A 285 21.65 14.08 9.14
N SER A 286 21.20 15.29 8.76
CA SER A 286 19.77 15.62 8.77
C SER A 286 18.92 14.77 7.83
N PHE A 287 19.51 14.22 6.76
CA PHE A 287 18.81 13.31 5.85
C PHE A 287 18.51 11.99 6.57
N ALA A 288 19.51 11.41 7.24
CA ALA A 288 19.35 10.21 8.07
C ALA A 288 18.29 10.41 9.18
N LEU A 289 18.34 11.55 9.89
CA LEU A 289 17.33 11.90 10.89
C LEU A 289 15.92 11.90 10.30
N ARG A 290 15.71 12.60 9.18
CA ARG A 290 14.40 12.69 8.53
C ARG A 290 13.90 11.34 8.02
N SER A 291 14.79 10.50 7.52
CA SER A 291 14.43 9.14 7.08
C SER A 291 13.89 8.31 8.25
N VAL A 292 14.65 8.22 9.35
CA VAL A 292 14.27 7.41 10.52
C VAL A 292 13.01 7.94 11.21
N LEU A 293 12.86 9.26 11.34
CA LEU A 293 11.62 9.84 11.88
C LEU A 293 10.43 9.66 10.92
N GLY A 294 10.69 9.60 9.61
CA GLY A 294 9.69 9.28 8.60
C GLY A 294 9.17 7.86 8.73
N ASP A 295 10.08 6.88 8.86
CA ASP A 295 9.71 5.48 9.11
C ASP A 295 8.89 5.35 10.41
N ALA A 296 9.32 6.03 11.47
CA ALA A 296 8.58 6.07 12.74
C ALA A 296 7.17 6.66 12.57
N LEU A 297 7.00 7.70 11.75
CA LEU A 297 5.71 8.38 11.57
C LEU A 297 4.61 7.48 10.96
N MET A 298 5.01 6.47 10.17
CA MET A 298 4.07 5.57 9.50
C MET A 298 3.33 4.65 10.46
N ASP A 299 3.98 4.21 11.54
CA ASP A 299 3.40 3.31 12.53
C ASP A 299 2.72 4.12 13.67
N PRO A 300 1.47 3.77 14.04
CA PRO A 300 0.69 4.55 14.99
C PRO A 300 1.27 4.60 16.40
N ASP A 301 2.03 3.57 16.79
CA ASP A 301 2.65 3.43 18.12
C ASP A 301 4.11 3.92 18.08
N LEU A 302 4.88 3.57 17.05
CA LEU A 302 6.29 3.99 16.90
C LEU A 302 6.41 5.51 16.80
N ARG A 303 5.47 6.19 16.12
CA ARG A 303 5.49 7.66 16.00
C ARG A 303 5.40 8.38 17.36
N THR A 304 4.91 7.72 18.41
CA THR A 304 4.90 8.29 19.77
C THR A 304 6.32 8.51 20.31
N LEU A 305 7.34 7.86 19.75
CA LEU A 305 8.75 8.06 20.08
C LEU A 305 9.39 9.29 19.41
N ILE A 306 8.73 9.91 18.41
CA ILE A 306 9.27 11.09 17.72
C ILE A 306 9.57 12.23 18.72
N PRO A 307 8.63 12.67 19.59
CA PRO A 307 8.96 13.72 20.56
C PRO A 307 10.09 13.33 21.54
N PRO A 308 10.08 12.15 22.20
CA PRO A 308 11.19 11.74 23.05
C PRO A 308 12.56 11.73 22.34
N VAL A 309 12.64 11.22 21.11
CA VAL A 309 13.89 11.18 20.34
C VAL A 309 14.38 12.58 19.99
N VAL A 310 13.49 13.48 19.56
CA VAL A 310 13.86 14.89 19.30
C VAL A 310 14.33 15.59 20.56
N TYR A 311 13.68 15.33 21.70
CA TYR A 311 14.10 15.86 23.01
C TYR A 311 15.51 15.40 23.38
N ARG A 312 15.78 14.10 23.28
CA ARG A 312 17.09 13.51 23.58
C ARG A 312 18.19 13.98 22.63
N LEU A 313 17.90 14.10 21.33
CA LEU A 313 18.86 14.64 20.36
C LEU A 313 19.20 16.11 20.63
N GLN A 314 18.22 16.92 21.06
CA GLN A 314 18.47 18.32 21.43
C GLN A 314 19.28 18.44 22.73
N ARG A 315 19.11 17.51 23.68
CA ARG A 315 19.91 17.43 24.91
C ARG A 315 21.33 16.90 24.64
N CYS A 316 21.44 15.82 23.88
CA CYS A 316 22.67 15.13 23.49
C CYS A 316 23.65 14.91 24.66
N SER A 317 23.14 14.45 25.82
CA SER A 317 24.01 14.13 26.96
C SER A 317 24.62 12.72 26.81
N PRO A 318 25.67 12.36 27.57
CA PRO A 318 26.24 11.01 27.52
C PRO A 318 25.21 9.89 27.75
N GLU A 319 24.19 10.14 28.57
CA GLU A 319 23.11 9.20 28.86
C GLU A 319 22.14 8.99 27.68
N ASP A 320 22.11 9.92 26.71
CA ASP A 320 21.29 9.81 25.51
C ASP A 320 21.94 8.98 24.41
N VAL A 321 23.27 8.91 24.38
CA VAL A 321 24.03 8.34 23.26
C VAL A 321 23.66 6.87 23.02
N ASP A 322 23.61 6.05 24.07
CA ASP A 322 23.29 4.63 23.92
C ASP A 322 21.81 4.40 23.56
N VAL A 323 20.90 5.16 24.17
CA VAL A 323 19.45 5.10 23.87
C VAL A 323 19.18 5.51 22.43
N LEU A 324 19.77 6.61 21.97
CA LEU A 324 19.63 7.07 20.59
C LEU A 324 20.30 6.11 19.60
N THR A 325 21.47 5.57 19.93
CA THR A 325 22.13 4.58 19.07
C THR A 325 21.22 3.37 18.87
N HIS A 326 20.66 2.84 19.96
CA HIS A 326 19.71 1.74 19.92
C HIS A 326 18.47 2.07 19.08
N PHE A 327 17.86 3.24 19.30
CA PHE A 327 16.71 3.69 18.50
C PHE A 327 16.96 3.69 17.00
N PHE A 328 18.02 4.38 16.55
CA PHE A 328 18.32 4.47 15.13
C PHE A 328 18.67 3.09 14.53
N THR A 329 19.39 2.25 15.28
CA THR A 329 19.70 0.89 14.84
C THR A 329 18.44 0.02 14.75
N SER A 330 17.56 0.07 15.74
CA SER A 330 16.32 -0.72 15.79
C SER A 330 15.33 -0.30 14.70
N VAL A 331 15.09 1.00 14.51
CA VAL A 331 14.19 1.46 13.43
C VAL A 331 14.74 1.11 12.06
N ASN A 332 16.05 1.24 11.83
CA ASN A 332 16.64 0.83 10.55
C ASN A 332 16.65 -0.68 10.33
N ALA A 333 16.85 -1.47 11.39
CA ALA A 333 16.74 -2.92 11.29
C ALA A 333 15.30 -3.33 10.96
N ASP A 334 14.32 -2.71 11.61
CA ASP A 334 12.89 -2.93 11.36
C ASP A 334 12.52 -2.56 9.92
N SER A 335 12.94 -1.38 9.43
CA SER A 335 12.65 -0.92 8.07
C SER A 335 13.34 -1.73 6.96
N GLN A 336 14.45 -2.42 7.28
CA GLN A 336 15.17 -3.29 6.36
C GLN A 336 14.75 -4.77 6.45
N THR A 337 13.88 -5.13 7.40
CA THR A 337 13.46 -6.52 7.58
C THR A 337 12.62 -6.96 6.39
N GLU A 338 13.18 -7.86 5.57
CA GLU A 338 12.44 -8.47 4.47
C GLU A 338 11.51 -9.56 5.01
N SER A 339 10.21 -9.40 4.79
CA SER A 339 9.25 -10.48 5.03
C SER A 339 9.31 -11.52 3.90
N GLN A 340 8.70 -12.69 4.12
CA GLN A 340 8.54 -13.68 3.05
C GLN A 340 7.72 -13.15 1.86
N ASP A 341 6.87 -12.13 2.09
CA ASP A 341 6.12 -11.45 1.02
C ASP A 341 7.03 -10.70 0.05
N SER A 342 8.21 -10.23 0.48
CA SER A 342 9.18 -9.55 -0.39
C SER A 342 9.58 -10.44 -1.57
N ALA A 343 9.61 -11.76 -1.38
CA ALA A 343 9.90 -12.73 -2.44
C ALA A 343 8.83 -12.77 -3.54
N LEU A 344 7.62 -12.26 -3.26
CA LEU A 344 6.48 -12.20 -4.19
C LEU A 344 6.30 -10.80 -4.81
N GLN A 345 7.00 -9.78 -4.33
CA GLN A 345 6.88 -8.42 -4.84
C GLN A 345 7.48 -8.27 -6.25
N SER A 346 6.89 -7.38 -7.06
CA SER A 346 7.48 -6.90 -8.31
C SER A 346 7.78 -5.41 -8.22
N THR A 347 9.04 -5.08 -7.97
CA THR A 347 9.56 -3.71 -8.04
C THR A 347 9.46 -3.13 -9.45
N LEU A 348 9.53 -3.98 -10.48
CA LEU A 348 9.43 -3.54 -11.86
C LEU A 348 8.00 -3.11 -12.23
N LEU A 349 6.99 -3.86 -11.77
CA LEU A 349 5.59 -3.45 -11.91
C LEU A 349 5.30 -2.18 -11.11
N ASN A 350 5.93 -2.02 -9.94
CA ASN A 350 5.82 -0.81 -9.15
C ASN A 350 6.25 0.42 -9.97
N TYR A 351 7.50 0.43 -10.45
CA TYR A 351 8.02 1.54 -11.25
C TYR A 351 7.23 1.75 -12.54
N LEU A 352 6.88 0.67 -13.25
CA LEU A 352 6.08 0.76 -14.46
C LEU A 352 4.78 1.53 -14.21
N THR A 353 4.08 1.18 -13.13
CA THR A 353 2.78 1.77 -12.80
C THR A 353 2.93 3.22 -12.33
N VAL A 354 3.83 3.47 -11.38
CA VAL A 354 4.07 4.82 -10.83
C VAL A 354 4.46 5.79 -11.94
N TYR A 355 5.41 5.42 -12.81
CA TYR A 355 5.88 6.31 -13.88
C TYR A 355 4.88 6.50 -15.01
N SER A 356 3.99 5.52 -15.27
CA SER A 356 2.98 5.65 -16.32
C SER A 356 1.75 6.46 -15.86
N GLU A 357 1.32 6.25 -14.61
CA GLU A 357 0.00 6.71 -14.14
C GLU A 357 0.06 7.82 -13.09
N MET A 358 1.09 7.84 -12.24
CA MET A 358 1.13 8.63 -11.01
C MET A 358 2.18 9.77 -11.02
N MET A 359 3.10 9.78 -11.97
CA MET A 359 4.09 10.86 -12.12
C MET A 359 3.61 11.93 -13.09
N GLU A 360 3.84 13.20 -12.80
CA GLU A 360 3.76 14.24 -13.83
C GLU A 360 5.01 14.23 -14.73
N LYS A 361 4.94 14.91 -15.87
CA LYS A 361 6.16 15.16 -16.65
C LYS A 361 7.05 16.12 -15.84
N PRO A 362 8.35 15.83 -15.68
CA PRO A 362 9.25 16.70 -14.92
C PRO A 362 9.19 18.14 -15.42
N GLN A 363 8.74 19.04 -14.55
CA GLN A 363 8.79 20.49 -14.76
C GLN A 363 9.51 21.06 -13.53
N GLY A 364 10.71 21.62 -13.73
CA GLY A 364 11.60 22.25 -12.73
C GLY A 364 11.46 21.83 -11.26
N GLY A 365 12.44 21.10 -10.70
CA GLY A 365 12.49 20.77 -9.27
C GLY A 365 13.45 19.62 -8.95
N VAL A 366 13.84 19.47 -7.68
CA VAL A 366 14.63 18.32 -7.20
C VAL A 366 13.67 17.17 -6.94
N TYR A 367 13.45 16.32 -7.94
CA TYR A 367 12.78 15.04 -7.73
C TYR A 367 13.88 14.02 -7.41
N LEU A 368 13.91 13.48 -6.19
CA LEU A 368 14.87 12.42 -5.82
C LEU A 368 14.81 11.23 -6.80
N THR A 369 13.65 11.00 -7.42
CA THR A 369 13.41 9.95 -8.41
C THR A 369 13.54 10.40 -9.86
N ALA A 370 13.88 11.66 -10.17
CA ALA A 370 13.99 12.16 -11.55
C ALA A 370 14.94 11.31 -12.41
N PRO A 371 16.16 10.96 -11.98
CA PRO A 371 17.04 10.12 -12.77
C PRO A 371 16.42 8.76 -13.10
N GLN A 372 15.78 8.10 -12.13
CA GLN A 372 15.12 6.82 -12.34
C GLN A 372 13.91 6.93 -13.26
N TYR A 373 13.06 7.95 -13.06
CA TYR A 373 11.93 8.24 -13.95
C TYR A 373 12.41 8.49 -15.38
N CYS A 374 13.41 9.33 -15.59
CA CYS A 374 13.95 9.66 -16.90
C CYS A 374 14.57 8.43 -17.59
N ALA A 375 15.30 7.60 -16.84
CA ALA A 375 15.84 6.34 -17.36
C ALA A 375 14.70 5.41 -17.82
N PHE A 376 13.72 5.14 -16.95
CA PHE A 376 12.65 4.19 -17.25
C PHE A 376 11.70 4.69 -18.34
N SER A 377 11.24 5.93 -18.25
CA SER A 377 10.25 6.48 -19.17
C SER A 377 10.84 6.91 -20.51
N LYS A 378 12.15 7.18 -20.57
CA LYS A 378 12.84 7.81 -21.71
C LYS A 378 12.14 9.08 -22.20
N GLU A 379 11.56 9.83 -21.26
CA GLU A 379 10.88 11.09 -21.52
C GLU A 379 11.88 12.15 -22.03
N LYS A 380 11.42 13.06 -22.91
CA LYS A 380 12.26 14.01 -23.67
C LYS A 380 12.14 15.46 -23.19
N SER A 381 12.01 15.67 -21.88
CA SER A 381 12.05 16.99 -21.26
C SER A 381 13.48 17.47 -21.12
N ALA A 382 13.66 18.79 -20.99
CA ALA A 382 14.96 19.39 -20.75
C ALA A 382 15.69 18.79 -19.54
N ILE A 383 14.95 18.43 -18.48
CA ILE A 383 15.51 17.79 -17.28
C ILE A 383 16.04 16.39 -17.61
N CYS A 384 15.26 15.57 -18.32
CA CYS A 384 15.70 14.22 -18.68
C CYS A 384 16.86 14.23 -19.69
N ASP A 385 16.86 15.20 -20.61
CA ASP A 385 17.96 15.41 -21.56
C ASP A 385 19.25 15.84 -20.84
N GLU A 386 19.15 16.73 -19.84
CA GLU A 386 20.29 17.16 -19.01
C GLU A 386 20.86 15.99 -18.18
N LEU A 387 19.99 15.17 -17.58
CA LEU A 387 20.41 14.01 -16.80
C LEU A 387 21.07 12.92 -17.68
N ASN A 388 20.70 12.83 -18.97
CA ASN A 388 21.29 11.92 -19.96
C ASN A 388 21.30 10.43 -19.53
N VAL A 389 20.32 10.00 -18.72
CA VAL A 389 20.21 8.63 -18.18
C VAL A 389 19.31 7.72 -19.03
N GLY A 390 18.57 8.27 -19.99
CA GLY A 390 17.63 7.56 -20.86
C GLY A 390 18.18 7.14 -22.22
N THR A 391 19.49 7.21 -22.47
CA THR A 391 20.09 7.04 -23.81
C THR A 391 20.46 5.60 -24.19
N TYR A 392 20.14 4.62 -23.34
CA TYR A 392 20.43 3.20 -23.60
C TYR A 392 19.53 2.58 -24.69
N ASP A 393 20.03 1.53 -25.36
CA ASP A 393 19.32 0.82 -26.45
C ASP A 393 18.31 -0.22 -25.93
N ALA A 394 17.22 0.26 -25.34
CA ALA A 394 16.03 -0.53 -25.04
C ALA A 394 14.76 0.33 -24.99
N ASN A 395 13.60 -0.33 -25.02
CA ASN A 395 12.30 0.32 -24.90
C ASN A 395 12.10 0.94 -23.51
N PRO A 396 11.27 1.99 -23.39
CA PRO A 396 10.88 2.54 -22.10
C PRO A 396 10.10 1.52 -21.27
N ILE A 397 10.32 1.52 -19.96
CA ILE A 397 9.54 0.81 -18.95
C ILE A 397 8.47 1.77 -18.42
N ALA A 398 7.62 2.19 -19.34
CA ALA A 398 6.42 3.00 -19.12
C ALA A 398 5.45 2.67 -20.25
N TYR A 399 4.14 2.71 -19.99
CA TYR A 399 3.12 2.61 -21.04
C TYR A 399 2.43 3.95 -21.24
N LYS A 400 1.84 4.12 -22.43
CA LYS A 400 1.05 5.32 -22.72
C LYS A 400 -0.23 5.32 -21.91
N ARG A 401 -0.57 6.49 -21.36
CA ARG A 401 -1.87 6.75 -20.74
C ARG A 401 -2.98 6.54 -21.74
N ASP A 402 -3.95 5.73 -21.37
CA ASP A 402 -5.10 5.42 -22.20
C ASP A 402 -6.27 6.39 -21.95
N GLN A 403 -7.42 6.06 -22.53
CA GLN A 403 -8.64 6.87 -22.41
C GLN A 403 -9.20 7.00 -20.99
N TYR A 404 -8.75 6.17 -20.03
CA TYR A 404 -9.22 6.18 -18.64
C TYR A 404 -8.34 7.04 -17.72
N TRP A 405 -7.11 7.36 -18.14
CA TRP A 405 -6.23 8.18 -17.33
C TRP A 405 -6.83 9.57 -17.07
N ASN A 406 -6.89 9.94 -15.79
CA ASN A 406 -7.45 11.20 -15.31
C ASN A 406 -8.89 11.48 -15.80
N LYS A 407 -9.67 10.42 -16.06
CA LYS A 407 -11.13 10.52 -16.29
C LYS A 407 -11.88 10.15 -15.03
N THR A 408 -12.83 10.97 -14.61
CA THR A 408 -13.68 10.60 -13.48
C THR A 408 -14.42 9.28 -13.73
N ALA A 409 -14.73 8.57 -12.65
CA ALA A 409 -15.56 7.38 -12.67
C ALA A 409 -17.01 7.73 -12.29
N THR A 410 -17.96 6.98 -12.85
CA THR A 410 -19.38 7.11 -12.52
C THR A 410 -19.78 5.99 -11.60
N ILE A 411 -20.40 6.33 -10.47
CA ILE A 411 -20.94 5.35 -9.52
C ILE A 411 -22.06 4.57 -10.23
N PRO A 412 -22.05 3.23 -10.18
CA PRO A 412 -23.10 2.42 -10.79
C PRO A 412 -24.50 2.85 -10.29
N SER A 413 -25.51 2.82 -11.15
CA SER A 413 -26.88 3.34 -10.85
C SER A 413 -27.55 2.78 -9.57
N LYS A 414 -27.13 1.60 -9.11
CA LYS A 414 -27.59 0.96 -7.87
C LYS A 414 -26.45 0.63 -6.90
N GLY A 415 -25.28 1.21 -7.15
CA GLY A 415 -24.11 1.03 -6.33
C GLY A 415 -23.80 2.27 -5.51
N SER A 416 -22.85 2.12 -4.61
CA SER A 416 -22.38 3.20 -3.76
C SER A 416 -20.87 3.11 -3.54
N VAL A 417 -20.28 4.17 -2.98
CA VAL A 417 -18.86 4.22 -2.67
C VAL A 417 -18.64 4.64 -1.22
N LEU A 418 -18.05 3.75 -0.42
CA LEU A 418 -17.52 4.08 0.90
C LEU A 418 -16.03 4.43 0.78
N MET A 419 -15.64 5.61 1.22
CA MET A 419 -14.25 6.04 1.30
C MET A 419 -13.81 6.14 2.77
N LEU A 420 -12.65 5.56 3.07
CA LEU A 420 -12.04 5.60 4.40
C LEU A 420 -10.67 6.29 4.30
N SER A 421 -10.37 7.18 5.24
CA SER A 421 -9.09 7.89 5.25
C SER A 421 -8.60 8.25 6.65
N GLY A 422 -7.29 8.18 6.86
CA GLY A 422 -6.63 8.75 8.03
C GLY A 422 -6.25 10.22 7.81
N LYS A 423 -6.50 11.07 8.79
CA LYS A 423 -5.99 12.47 8.76
C LYS A 423 -4.50 12.56 9.09
N LEU A 424 -3.93 11.52 9.70
CA LEU A 424 -2.50 11.39 9.97
C LEU A 424 -1.86 10.29 9.12
N ASP A 425 -2.42 9.99 7.95
CA ASP A 425 -1.82 9.12 6.94
C ASP A 425 -0.71 9.91 6.20
N PRO A 426 0.59 9.62 6.45
CA PRO A 426 1.67 10.40 5.83
C PRO A 426 1.95 9.96 4.39
N GLN A 427 1.56 8.75 3.99
CA GLN A 427 1.75 8.23 2.63
C GLN A 427 0.74 8.84 1.67
N ILE A 428 -0.53 8.94 2.09
CA ILE A 428 -1.66 9.38 1.28
C ILE A 428 -2.58 10.29 2.11
N PRO A 429 -2.30 11.60 2.16
CA PRO A 429 -3.08 12.49 3.02
C PRO A 429 -4.56 12.58 2.63
N ASN A 430 -5.42 12.73 3.64
CA ASN A 430 -6.88 12.83 3.53
C ASN A 430 -7.41 13.81 2.46
N LYS A 431 -6.63 14.83 2.08
CA LYS A 431 -7.01 15.76 1.00
C LYS A 431 -7.33 15.03 -0.31
N TYR A 432 -6.67 13.91 -0.59
CA TYR A 432 -6.90 13.13 -1.81
C TYR A 432 -8.21 12.35 -1.76
N ALA A 433 -8.61 11.89 -0.58
CA ALA A 433 -9.92 11.29 -0.37
C ALA A 433 -11.04 12.29 -0.68
N LYS A 434 -10.90 13.54 -0.21
CA LYS A 434 -11.82 14.63 -0.52
C LYS A 434 -11.84 14.96 -2.02
N ALA A 435 -10.67 15.01 -2.65
CA ALA A 435 -10.56 15.28 -4.09
C ALA A 435 -11.24 14.20 -4.93
N LEU A 436 -11.11 12.92 -4.56
CA LEU A 436 -11.83 11.85 -5.25
C LEU A 436 -13.34 11.93 -4.99
N LEU A 437 -13.75 12.14 -3.74
CA LEU A 437 -15.17 12.33 -3.38
C LEU A 437 -15.81 13.41 -4.26
N ASP A 438 -15.16 14.56 -4.42
CA ASP A 438 -15.65 15.66 -5.25
C ASP A 438 -15.68 15.29 -6.75
N ALA A 439 -14.67 14.55 -7.23
CA ALA A 439 -14.52 14.22 -8.64
C ALA A 439 -15.50 13.13 -9.12
N LEU A 440 -15.87 12.16 -8.27
CA LEU A 440 -16.75 11.04 -8.64
C LEU A 440 -18.14 11.52 -9.09
N HIS A 441 -18.64 10.97 -10.19
CA HIS A 441 -20.02 11.22 -10.63
C HIS A 441 -21.02 10.30 -9.93
N GLY A 442 -21.97 10.88 -9.19
CA GLY A 442 -23.00 10.16 -8.44
C GLY A 442 -23.08 10.61 -6.98
N GLU A 443 -24.26 10.46 -6.38
CA GLU A 443 -24.55 10.98 -5.03
C GLU A 443 -24.42 9.92 -3.92
N GLU A 444 -24.53 8.63 -4.25
CA GLU A 444 -24.43 7.54 -3.27
C GLU A 444 -22.96 7.26 -2.92
N LYS A 445 -22.32 8.21 -2.24
CA LYS A 445 -20.92 8.16 -1.81
C LYS A 445 -20.76 8.80 -0.44
N GLU A 446 -19.85 8.25 0.37
CA GLU A 446 -19.56 8.77 1.71
C GLU A 446 -18.08 8.67 2.01
N LEU A 447 -17.53 9.71 2.65
CA LEU A 447 -16.17 9.74 3.17
C LEU A 447 -16.19 9.74 4.69
N VAL A 448 -15.59 8.73 5.30
CA VAL A 448 -15.30 8.68 6.74
C VAL A 448 -13.82 8.96 6.95
N SER A 449 -13.51 10.05 7.65
CA SER A 449 -12.13 10.44 7.97
C SER A 449 -11.82 10.24 9.46
N PHE A 450 -10.88 9.35 9.77
CA PHE A 450 -10.41 9.10 11.12
C PHE A 450 -9.35 10.12 11.53
N LYS A 451 -9.50 10.69 12.73
CA LYS A 451 -8.72 11.85 13.17
C LYS A 451 -7.23 11.54 13.37
N TYR A 452 -6.91 10.34 13.84
CA TYR A 452 -5.55 9.99 14.25
C TYR A 452 -4.98 8.75 13.54
N ALA A 453 -5.74 8.13 12.64
CA ALA A 453 -5.29 6.96 11.88
C ALA A 453 -4.11 7.30 10.95
N SER A 454 -3.16 6.35 10.82
CA SER A 454 -1.99 6.41 9.93
C SER A 454 -2.27 5.73 8.57
N HIS A 455 -1.24 5.46 7.76
CA HIS A 455 -1.42 4.92 6.40
C HIS A 455 -1.85 3.47 6.39
N ASN A 456 -3.04 3.19 5.85
CA ASN A 456 -3.68 1.87 5.94
C ASN A 456 -3.64 1.27 7.35
N GLY A 457 -3.35 2.08 8.37
CA GLY A 457 -3.61 1.80 9.76
C GLY A 457 -5.04 2.27 9.95
N ASP A 458 -6.07 1.52 9.62
CA ASP A 458 -6.16 0.08 9.66
C ASP A 458 -7.66 -0.17 9.50
N ALA A 459 -8.10 -0.81 8.44
CA ALA A 459 -9.42 -1.44 8.49
C ALA A 459 -9.56 -2.34 9.73
N TRP A 460 -8.46 -2.76 10.38
CA TRP A 460 -8.44 -3.74 11.47
C TRP A 460 -8.00 -3.24 12.86
N SER A 461 -6.83 -2.59 13.02
CA SER A 461 -6.44 -1.98 14.30
C SER A 461 -7.32 -0.81 14.75
N ASN A 462 -7.95 -0.07 13.83
CA ASN A 462 -9.07 0.78 14.20
C ASN A 462 -10.34 -0.07 14.19
N GLU A 463 -10.77 -0.51 15.38
CA GLU A 463 -12.00 -1.30 15.54
C GLU A 463 -13.21 -0.72 14.78
N CYS A 464 -13.28 0.62 14.65
CA CYS A 464 -14.38 1.27 13.95
C CYS A 464 -14.31 1.12 12.42
N GLY A 465 -13.11 1.16 11.83
CA GLY A 465 -12.93 0.90 10.39
C GLY A 465 -13.51 -0.46 10.00
N MET A 466 -13.20 -1.50 10.78
CA MET A 466 -13.72 -2.84 10.52
C MET A 466 -15.23 -2.91 10.71
N LYS A 467 -15.76 -2.29 11.78
CA LYS A 467 -17.20 -2.26 12.08
C LYS A 467 -17.97 -1.64 10.91
N LEU A 468 -17.46 -0.55 10.32
CA LEU A 468 -18.05 0.09 9.13
C LEU A 468 -18.02 -0.82 7.91
N ILE A 469 -16.87 -1.41 7.57
CA ILE A 469 -16.73 -2.33 6.42
C ILE A 469 -17.68 -3.53 6.57
N VAL A 470 -17.68 -4.17 7.74
CA VAL A 470 -18.56 -5.31 8.04
C VAL A 470 -20.03 -4.90 7.92
N SER A 471 -20.43 -3.74 8.43
CA SER A 471 -21.80 -3.26 8.33
C SER A 471 -22.19 -2.93 6.88
N TYR A 472 -21.32 -2.24 6.15
CA TYR A 472 -21.55 -1.92 4.74
C TYR A 472 -21.69 -3.18 3.88
N VAL A 473 -20.81 -4.17 4.05
CA VAL A 473 -20.90 -5.46 3.35
C VAL A 473 -22.17 -6.22 3.74
N ARG A 474 -22.50 -6.30 5.02
CA ARG A 474 -23.71 -7.00 5.51
C ARG A 474 -24.99 -6.39 4.94
N ASN A 475 -25.00 -5.08 4.70
CA ASN A 475 -26.09 -4.35 4.07
C ASN A 475 -25.98 -4.31 2.54
N GLY A 476 -25.13 -5.14 1.93
CA GLY A 476 -24.98 -5.24 0.49
C GLY A 476 -24.54 -3.94 -0.18
N GLY A 477 -23.75 -3.12 0.51
CA GLY A 477 -23.29 -1.83 0.01
C GLY A 477 -24.32 -0.70 0.12
N ASP A 478 -25.35 -0.83 0.96
CA ASP A 478 -26.24 0.29 1.26
C ASP A 478 -25.63 1.21 2.34
N LEU A 479 -25.21 2.41 1.93
CA LEU A 479 -24.66 3.42 2.85
C LEU A 479 -25.71 3.83 3.89
N LYS A 480 -26.99 3.95 3.54
CA LYS A 480 -28.03 4.43 4.47
C LYS A 480 -28.27 3.44 5.60
N ALA A 481 -28.06 2.15 5.35
CA ALA A 481 -28.19 1.08 6.34
C ALA A 481 -26.89 0.80 7.12
N MET A 482 -25.77 1.47 6.80
CA MET A 482 -24.49 1.29 7.48
C MET A 482 -24.56 1.80 8.94
N ASP A 483 -24.14 0.96 9.89
CA ASP A 483 -24.03 1.32 11.30
C ASP A 483 -22.77 2.16 11.52
N ARG A 484 -22.96 3.37 12.03
CA ARG A 484 -21.93 4.39 12.26
C ARG A 484 -21.66 4.65 13.74
N SER A 485 -22.29 3.90 14.64
CA SER A 485 -22.22 4.13 16.09
C SER A 485 -20.79 4.14 16.63
N CYS A 486 -19.87 3.38 16.02
CA CYS A 486 -18.47 3.37 16.43
C CYS A 486 -17.73 4.70 16.23
N LEU A 487 -18.24 5.61 15.40
CA LEU A 487 -17.62 6.92 15.18
C LEU A 487 -17.66 7.80 16.43
N ASP A 488 -18.69 7.62 17.26
CA ASP A 488 -18.86 8.33 18.53
C ASP A 488 -17.89 7.82 19.61
N GLU A 489 -17.30 6.64 19.42
CA GLU A 489 -16.36 5.99 20.34
C GLU A 489 -14.89 6.33 20.03
N SER A 490 -14.63 7.27 19.12
CA SER A 490 -13.26 7.58 18.65
C SER A 490 -12.34 7.99 19.82
N PRO A 491 -11.19 7.31 20.01
CA PRO A 491 -10.31 7.57 21.14
C PRO A 491 -9.72 8.98 21.09
N ALA A 492 -9.47 9.54 22.28
CA ALA A 492 -8.70 10.77 22.40
C ALA A 492 -7.28 10.55 21.86
N PHE A 493 -6.64 11.63 21.41
CA PHE A 493 -5.22 11.58 21.05
C PHE A 493 -4.39 11.15 22.26
N ASN A 494 -3.46 10.22 22.05
CA ASN A 494 -2.58 9.71 23.09
C ASN A 494 -1.15 9.66 22.53
N LEU A 495 -0.21 10.35 23.20
CA LEU A 495 1.22 10.27 22.92
C LEU A 495 1.97 9.34 23.87
N THR A 496 1.26 8.66 24.78
CA THR A 496 1.88 7.68 25.66
C THR A 496 2.38 6.51 24.83
N THR A 497 3.71 6.31 24.82
CA THR A 497 4.33 5.18 24.15
C THR A 497 3.99 3.88 24.87
N PRO A 498 3.54 2.83 24.16
CA PRO A 498 3.37 1.51 24.77
C PRO A 498 4.70 0.93 25.27
N GLU A 499 4.66 0.24 26.40
CA GLU A 499 5.87 -0.33 27.06
C GLU A 499 6.72 -1.17 26.11
N TYR A 500 6.08 -1.96 25.24
CA TYR A 500 6.75 -2.76 24.21
C TYR A 500 7.62 -1.90 23.28
N PHE A 501 7.14 -0.73 22.84
CA PHE A 501 7.91 0.16 21.96
C PHE A 501 9.02 0.87 22.72
N THR A 502 8.77 1.27 23.97
CA THR A 502 9.78 1.85 24.85
C THR A 502 10.94 0.87 25.09
N SER A 503 10.66 -0.38 25.43
CA SER A 503 11.69 -1.40 25.66
C SER A 503 12.39 -1.80 24.35
N THR A 504 11.63 -2.03 23.28
CA THR A 504 12.17 -2.55 22.01
C THR A 504 13.00 -1.53 21.25
N PHE A 505 12.54 -0.29 21.17
CA PHE A 505 13.17 0.74 20.35
C PHE A 505 14.03 1.74 21.13
N LEU A 506 13.86 1.89 22.46
CA LEU A 506 14.75 2.75 23.26
C LEU A 506 15.64 1.96 24.24
N GLY A 507 15.29 0.71 24.57
CA GLY A 507 16.04 -0.09 25.53
C GLY A 507 16.06 0.54 26.93
N THR A 508 14.98 1.20 27.33
CA THR A 508 14.87 1.92 28.61
C THR A 508 13.45 1.79 29.19
N ASP A 509 13.24 2.27 30.41
CA ASP A 509 11.94 2.30 31.11
C ASP A 509 11.26 3.67 31.09
N ASP A 510 12.00 4.74 30.77
CA ASP A 510 11.49 6.11 30.60
C ASP A 510 11.92 6.71 29.26
N VAL A 511 10.96 7.11 28.44
CA VAL A 511 11.21 7.54 27.06
C VAL A 511 12.02 8.84 26.97
N TYR A 512 11.99 9.72 27.98
CA TYR A 512 12.64 11.04 27.95
C TYR A 512 13.98 11.08 28.70
N ASP A 513 14.02 10.51 29.89
CA ASP A 513 15.10 10.65 30.88
C ASP A 513 15.68 9.31 31.35
N GLY A 514 15.11 8.18 30.90
CA GLY A 514 15.62 6.84 31.21
C GLY A 514 17.01 6.57 30.64
N VAL A 515 17.72 5.64 31.27
CA VAL A 515 19.07 5.19 30.89
C VAL A 515 18.98 3.89 30.11
N TYR A 516 19.86 3.69 29.14
CA TYR A 516 19.92 2.45 28.37
C TYR A 516 20.20 1.24 29.27
N ASN A 517 19.42 0.19 29.07
CA ASN A 517 19.53 -1.09 29.75
C ASN A 517 19.33 -2.22 28.74
N SER A 518 20.42 -2.88 28.37
CA SER A 518 20.40 -3.97 27.39
C SER A 518 19.55 -5.18 27.78
N SER A 519 19.15 -5.31 29.06
CA SER A 519 18.22 -6.38 29.47
C SER A 519 16.77 -6.10 29.11
N LEU A 520 16.41 -4.86 28.76
CA LEU A 520 15.08 -4.47 28.31
C LEU A 520 14.94 -4.56 26.79
N ALA A 521 16.04 -4.44 26.05
CA ALA A 521 16.05 -4.62 24.61
C ALA A 521 15.93 -6.12 24.28
N PRO A 522 15.04 -6.53 23.37
CA PRO A 522 14.99 -7.91 22.91
C PRO A 522 16.35 -8.29 22.31
N SER A 523 16.84 -9.49 22.64
CA SER A 523 18.08 -10.02 22.08
C SER A 523 17.93 -10.18 20.57
N SER A 524 18.77 -9.47 19.82
CA SER A 524 18.92 -9.51 18.36
C SER A 524 19.16 -10.90 17.80
#